data_AF-A0A2X2CM77-F1
#
_entry.id   AF-A0A2X2CM77-F1
#
_cell.length_a   1.000
_cell.length_b   1.000
_cell.length_c   1.000
_cell.angle_alpha   90.00
_cell.angle_beta   90.00
_cell.angle_gamma   90.00
#
_symmetry.space_group_name_H-M   'P 1'
#
loop_
_entity.id
_entity.type
_entity.pdbx_description
1 polymer ?
#
loop_
_entity_poly.entity_id
_entity_poly.type
_entity_poly.pdbx_seq_one_letter_code
_entity_poly.pdbx_strand_id
1 'polypeptide(L)' 'MKKLRVAFELREEDILQILQSVDFTITKPELNAVFRKFGHSNYRTCGDQLLRNFLKGLTLRVRD' A
#
# COMPACT_ATOMS: atom_id res chain seq x y z
N MET A 1 -2.01 -1.12 7.13
CA MET A 1 -1.76 -0.23 5.96
C MET A 1 -2.59 1.06 5.97
N LYS A 2 -3.93 1.02 6.09
CA LYS A 2 -4.79 2.23 6.01
C LYS A 2 -4.40 3.38 6.97
N LYS A 3 -4.03 3.07 8.21
CA LYS A 3 -3.57 4.07 9.19
C LYS A 3 -2.29 4.78 8.75
N LEU A 4 -1.32 4.05 8.20
CA LEU A 4 -0.06 4.61 7.70
C LEU A 4 -0.29 5.52 6.49
N ARG A 5 -1.16 5.11 5.56
CA ARG A 5 -1.56 5.97 4.44
C ARG A 5 -2.05 7.34 4.92
N VAL A 6 -2.95 7.35 5.91
CA VAL A 6 -3.49 8.60 6.46
C VAL A 6 -2.43 9.37 7.24
N ALA A 7 -1.61 8.71 8.06
CA ALA A 7 -0.56 9.35 8.86
C ALA A 7 0.50 10.08 8.03
N PHE A 8 0.79 9.59 6.82
CA PHE A 8 1.75 10.17 5.89
C PHE A 8 1.08 10.91 4.72
N GLU A 9 -0.23 11.16 4.80
CA GLU A 9 -1.03 11.85 3.78
C GLU A 9 -0.84 11.28 2.34
N LEU A 10 -0.60 9.97 2.24
CA LEU A 10 -0.28 9.31 0.98
C LEU A 10 -1.53 9.14 0.11
N ARG A 11 -1.39 9.51 -1.16
CA ARG A 11 -2.36 9.17 -2.22
C ARG A 11 -2.10 7.75 -2.71
N GLU A 12 -3.05 7.20 -3.47
CA GLU A 12 -2.87 5.88 -4.09
C GLU A 12 -1.61 5.82 -4.95
N GLU A 13 -1.31 6.91 -5.67
CA GLU A 13 -0.13 7.02 -6.53
C GLU A 13 1.18 7.00 -5.74
N ASP A 14 1.22 7.62 -4.57
CA ASP A 14 2.39 7.54 -3.69
C ASP A 14 2.64 6.12 -3.22
N ILE A 15 1.58 5.37 -2.89
CA ILE A 15 1.71 3.98 -2.44
C ILE A 15 2.20 3.09 -3.59
N LEU A 16 1.71 3.32 -4.81
CA LEU A 16 2.21 2.61 -5.99
C LEU A 16 3.69 2.88 -6.24
N GLN A 17 4.12 4.15 -6.12
CA GLN A 17 5.54 4.51 -6.25
C GLN A 17 6.40 3.89 -5.14
N ILE A 18 5.91 3.88 -3.90
CA ILE A 18 6.59 3.25 -2.74
C ILE A 18 6.78 1.74 -2.96
N LEU A 19 5.79 1.07 -3.53
CA LEU A 19 5.87 -0.36 -3.82
C LEU A 19 6.78 -0.62 -5.02
N GLN A 20 6.71 0.23 -6.05
CA GLN A 20 7.58 0.16 -7.22
C GLN A 20 9.06 0.38 -6.87
N SER A 21 9.37 1.21 -5.86
CA SER A 21 10.75 1.46 -5.41
C SER A 21 11.43 0.24 -4.75
N VAL A 22 10.67 -0.83 -4.48
CA VAL A 22 11.18 -2.10 -3.94
C VAL A 22 10.86 -3.27 -4.87
N ASP A 23 10.70 -2.98 -6.16
CA ASP A 23 10.40 -3.96 -7.22
C ASP A 23 9.10 -4.76 -6.97
N PHE A 24 8.16 -4.16 -6.23
CA PHE A 24 6.85 -4.75 -5.99
C PHE A 24 5.77 -4.05 -6.81
N THR A 25 5.29 -4.73 -7.84
CA THR A 25 4.23 -4.21 -8.70
C THR A 25 2.86 -4.65 -8.18
N ILE A 26 1.94 -3.69 -8.05
CA ILE A 26 0.52 -3.92 -7.78
C ILE A 26 -0.30 -2.99 -8.67
N THR A 27 -1.46 -3.44 -9.13
CA THR A 27 -2.36 -2.60 -9.92
C THR A 27 -3.22 -1.68 -9.03
N LYS A 28 -3.70 -0.56 -9.57
CA LYS A 28 -4.65 0.34 -8.88
C LYS A 28 -5.89 -0.42 -8.32
N PRO A 29 -6.56 -1.32 -9.08
CA PRO A 29 -7.69 -2.09 -8.56
C PRO A 29 -7.34 -2.99 -7.37
N GLU A 30 -6.19 -3.66 -7.42
CA GLU A 30 -5.72 -4.53 -6.34
C GLU A 30 -5.38 -3.73 -5.09
N LEU A 31 -4.72 -2.59 -5.23
CA LEU A 31 -4.45 -1.69 -4.12
C LEU A 31 -5.76 -1.21 -3.47
N ASN A 32 -6.75 -0.85 -4.28
CA ASN A 32 -8.05 -0.40 -3.79
C ASN A 32 -8.83 -1.50 -3.08
N ALA A 33 -8.72 -2.75 -3.54
CA ALA A 33 -9.30 -3.90 -2.85
C ALA A 33 -8.82 -4.03 -1.39
N VAL A 34 -7.55 -3.69 -1.12
CA VAL A 34 -6.94 -3.75 0.22
C VAL A 34 -7.46 -2.67 1.17
N PHE A 35 -7.94 -1.53 0.64
CA PHE A 35 -8.46 -0.42 1.44
C PHE A 35 -9.98 -0.40 1.63
N ARG A 36 -10.71 -1.27 0.93
CA ARG A 36 -12.16 -1.43 1.08
C ARG A 36 -12.53 -1.87 2.49
N LYS A 37 -13.80 -1.64 2.86
CA LYS A 37 -14.34 -2.13 4.13
C LYS A 37 -14.51 -3.65 4.07
N PHE A 38 -14.32 -4.30 5.21
CA PHE A 38 -14.61 -5.72 5.38
C PHE A 38 -16.07 -6.02 4.99
N GLY A 39 -16.30 -7.12 4.28
CA GLY A 39 -17.62 -7.51 3.76
C GLY A 39 -17.98 -6.94 2.38
N HIS A 40 -17.15 -6.07 1.79
CA HIS A 40 -17.35 -5.65 0.40
C HIS A 40 -16.96 -6.80 -0.56
N SER A 41 -17.72 -7.01 -1.65
CA SER A 41 -17.45 -8.04 -2.67
C SER A 41 -16.00 -8.06 -3.20
N ASN A 42 -15.46 -6.87 -3.49
CA ASN A 42 -14.07 -6.67 -3.91
C ASN A 42 -13.08 -6.39 -2.77
N TYR A 43 -13.42 -6.65 -1.51
CA TYR A 43 -12.46 -6.54 -0.41
C TYR A 43 -11.42 -7.64 -0.53
N ARG A 44 -10.15 -7.28 -0.34
CA ARG A 44 -9.06 -8.24 -0.19
C ARG A 44 -8.28 -7.96 1.08
N THR A 45 -7.96 -9.02 1.82
CA THR A 45 -7.09 -8.91 2.99
C THR A 45 -5.71 -8.42 2.56
N CYS A 46 -5.14 -7.48 3.31
CA CYS A 46 -3.76 -7.05 3.13
C CYS A 46 -2.83 -8.24 3.45
N GLY A 47 -2.22 -8.83 2.42
CA GLY A 47 -1.23 -9.88 2.63
C GLY A 47 0.06 -9.35 3.27
N ASP A 48 0.76 -10.21 4.00
CA ASP A 48 1.98 -9.80 4.71
C ASP A 48 3.08 -9.34 3.75
N GLN A 49 3.15 -9.93 2.55
CA GLN A 49 4.15 -9.54 1.55
C GLN A 49 3.96 -8.10 1.08
N LEU A 50 2.71 -7.71 0.82
CA LEU A 50 2.35 -6.35 0.45
C LEU A 50 2.71 -5.37 1.58
N LEU A 51 2.39 -5.74 2.84
CA LEU A 51 2.70 -4.89 3.98
C LEU A 51 4.21 -4.73 4.21
N ARG A 52 4.99 -5.83 4.13
CA ARG A 52 6.45 -5.81 4.28
C ARG A 52 7.11 -4.94 3.21
N ASN A 53 6.72 -5.11 1.95
CA ASN A 53 7.26 -4.31 0.84
C ASN A 53 6.88 -2.84 0.98
N PHE A 54 5.63 -2.54 1.36
CA PHE A 54 5.21 -1.17 1.64
C PHE A 54 6.05 -0.52 2.75
N LEU A 55 6.29 -1.22 3.87
CA LEU A 55 7.11 -0.69 4.96
C LEU A 55 8.57 -0.50 4.56
N LYS A 56 9.13 -1.41 3.76
CA LYS A 56 10.48 -1.28 3.20
C LYS A 56 10.59 -0.04 2.32
N GLY A 57 9.68 0.14 1.36
CA GLY A 57 9.67 1.31 0.49
C GLY A 57 9.38 2.62 1.24
N LEU A 58 8.47 2.59 2.23
CA LEU A 58 8.17 3.75 3.07
C LEU A 58 9.39 4.19 3.89
N THR A 59 10.17 3.22 4.39
CA THR A 59 11.41 3.50 5.12
C THR A 59 12.44 4.18 4.23
N LEU A 60 12.56 3.77 2.96
CA LEU A 60 13.44 4.43 1.99
C LEU A 60 12.98 5.88 1.72
N ARG A 61 11.68 6.11 1.56
CA ARG A 61 11.13 7.45 1.26
C ARG A 61 11.26 8.46 2.41
N VAL A 62 11.23 8.00 3.67
CA VAL A 62 11.17 8.88 4.86
C VAL A 62 12.55 9.08 5.50
N ARG A 63 13.54 8.25 5.17
CA ARG A 63 14.89 8.33 5.76
C ARG A 63 15.87 9.22 4.99
N ASP A 64 15.48 9.70 3.80
CA ASP A 64 16.18 10.79 3.10
C ASP A 64 15.62 12.15 3.56
#